data_AF-A0A256GG78-F1
#
_entry.id   AF-A0A256GG78-F1
#
_cell.length_a   1.000
_cell.length_b   1.000
_cell.length_c   1.000
_cell.angle_alpha   90.00
_cell.angle_beta   90.00
_cell.angle_gamma   90.00
#
_symmetry.space_group_name_H-M   'P 1'
#
loop_
_entity.id
_entity.type
_entity.pdbx_description
1 polymer ?
#
loop_
_entity_poly.entity_id
_entity_poly.type
_entity_poly.pdbx_seq_one_letter_code
_entity_poly.pdbx_strand_id
1 'polypeptide(L)'
;MAQTNARNLKKLITLQKLGAARLEASLAATSNRKAVLDEERDALIAMQDRRYDGDAFSVDPSLLIKRLGANALATEQIEQQLESERRGLLKEQRRVELLEDRLETVRNDAERRELASLIEEFVSRKTTAS
;
A
#
# COMPACT_ATOMS: atom_id res chain seq x y z
N MET A 1 20.57 -26.65 1.03
CA MET A 1 20.31 -25.37 1.75
C MET A 1 19.61 -24.30 0.90
N ALA A 2 19.98 -24.10 -0.38
CA ALA A 2 19.38 -23.08 -1.25
C ALA A 2 17.84 -23.23 -1.45
N GLN A 3 17.34 -24.46 -1.57
CA GLN A 3 15.91 -24.74 -1.77
C GLN A 3 15.05 -24.36 -0.53
N THR A 4 15.56 -24.61 0.68
CA THR A 4 14.92 -24.19 1.94
C THR A 4 14.89 -22.66 2.05
N ASN A 5 15.96 -21.99 1.61
CA ASN A 5 16.05 -20.53 1.62
C ASN A 5 15.05 -19.89 0.64
N ALA A 6 14.96 -20.40 -0.59
CA ALA A 6 13.98 -19.96 -1.58
C ALA A 6 12.52 -20.19 -1.12
N ARG A 7 12.23 -21.33 -0.47
CA ARG A 7 10.90 -21.61 0.09
C ARG A 7 10.53 -20.62 1.20
N ASN A 8 11.48 -20.27 2.07
CA ASN A 8 11.25 -19.31 3.14
C ASN A 8 11.06 -17.88 2.61
N LEU A 9 11.85 -17.46 1.61
CA LEU A 9 11.67 -16.18 0.93
C LEU A 9 10.28 -16.06 0.30
N LYS A 10 9.80 -17.10 -0.40
CA LYS A 10 8.44 -17.13 -0.95
C LYS A 10 7.37 -16.93 0.12
N LYS A 11 7.48 -17.62 1.26
CA LYS A 11 6.54 -17.43 2.39
C LYS A 11 6.56 -16.00 2.91
N LEU A 12 7.75 -15.42 3.09
CA LEU A 12 7.88 -14.03 3.54
C LEU A 12 7.28 -13.04 2.55
N ILE A 13 7.50 -13.23 1.25
CA ILE A 13 6.88 -12.42 0.19
C ILE A 13 5.35 -12.49 0.30
N THR A 14 4.78 -13.69 0.41
CA THR A 14 3.33 -13.86 0.56
C THR A 14 2.79 -13.11 1.78
N LEU A 15 3.48 -13.19 2.92
CA LEU A 15 3.08 -12.47 4.13
C LEU A 15 3.15 -10.95 3.96
N GLN A 16 4.19 -10.42 3.31
CA GLN A 16 4.29 -8.97 3.08
C GLN A 16 3.25 -8.47 2.07
N LYS A 17 2.95 -9.25 1.02
CA LYS A 17 1.86 -8.93 0.08
C LYS A 17 0.51 -8.87 0.78
N LEU A 18 0.25 -9.79 1.72
CA LEU A 18 -0.96 -9.73 2.55
C LEU A 18 -0.98 -8.48 3.45
N GLY A 19 0.16 -8.10 4.02
CA GLY A 19 0.32 -6.85 4.78
C GLY A 19 0.01 -5.61 3.94
N ALA A 20 0.53 -5.55 2.72
CA ALA A 20 0.26 -4.48 1.76
C ALA A 20 -1.23 -4.40 1.40
N ALA A 21 -1.87 -5.54 1.06
CA ALA A 21 -3.30 -5.58 0.75
C ALA A 21 -4.18 -5.09 1.91
N ARG A 22 -3.78 -5.39 3.17
CA ARG A 22 -4.47 -4.85 4.35
C ARG A 22 -4.35 -3.33 4.46
N LEU A 23 -3.18 -2.77 4.15
CA LEU A 23 -2.96 -1.33 4.15
C LEU A 23 -3.74 -0.64 3.02
N GLU A 24 -3.81 -1.26 1.84
CA GLU A 24 -4.64 -0.79 0.72
C GLU A 24 -6.13 -0.75 1.10
N ALA A 25 -6.63 -1.80 1.76
CA ALA A 25 -8.01 -1.82 2.25
C ALA A 25 -8.28 -0.72 3.31
N SER A 26 -7.31 -0.49 4.21
CA SER A 26 -7.40 0.61 5.19
C SER A 26 -7.45 1.96 4.49
N LEU A 27 -6.55 2.18 3.51
CA LEU A 27 -6.51 3.41 2.71
C LEU A 27 -7.82 3.68 1.99
N ALA A 28 -8.43 2.65 1.39
CA ALA A 28 -9.73 2.77 0.73
C ALA A 28 -10.82 3.17 1.73
N ALA A 29 -10.87 2.53 2.89
CA ALA A 29 -11.84 2.86 3.94
C ALA A 29 -11.66 4.29 4.46
N THR A 30 -10.43 4.71 4.74
CA THR A 30 -10.11 6.07 5.20
C THR A 30 -10.42 7.11 4.13
N SER A 31 -10.13 6.81 2.85
CA SER A 31 -10.45 7.69 1.72
C SER A 31 -11.95 7.87 1.55
N ASN A 32 -12.74 6.81 1.73
CA ASN A 32 -14.20 6.91 1.70
C ASN A 32 -14.73 7.81 2.83
N ARG A 33 -14.15 7.71 4.05
CA ARG A 33 -14.52 8.63 5.15
C ARG A 33 -14.20 10.08 4.81
N LYS A 34 -13.08 10.33 4.13
CA LYS A 34 -12.73 11.67 3.63
C LYS A 34 -13.80 12.19 2.67
N ALA A 35 -14.20 11.37 1.69
CA ALA A 35 -15.21 11.74 0.71
C ALA A 35 -16.55 12.12 1.39
N VAL A 36 -16.96 11.37 2.42
CA VAL A 36 -18.17 11.71 3.20
C VAL A 36 -18.04 13.05 3.91
N LEU A 37 -16.86 13.39 4.45
CA LEU A 37 -16.64 14.71 5.05
C LEU A 37 -16.61 15.83 4.02
N ASP A 38 -16.05 15.59 2.83
CA ASP A 38 -16.07 16.55 1.73
C ASP A 38 -17.51 16.80 1.26
N GLU A 39 -18.34 15.75 1.12
CA GLU A 39 -19.78 15.87 0.82
C GLU A 39 -20.54 16.66 1.90
N GLU A 40 -20.28 16.38 3.18
CA GLU A 40 -20.87 17.15 4.28
C GLU A 40 -20.46 18.63 4.22
N ARG A 41 -19.17 18.91 3.97
CA ARG A 41 -18.67 20.28 3.86
C ARG A 41 -19.38 21.03 2.73
N ASP A 42 -19.49 20.41 1.56
CA ASP A 42 -20.13 21.03 0.40
C ASP A 42 -21.62 21.30 0.66
N ALA A 43 -22.32 20.38 1.34
CA ALA A 43 -23.70 20.59 1.78
C ALA A 43 -23.83 21.75 2.79
N LEU A 44 -22.91 21.86 3.76
CA LEU A 44 -22.91 22.93 4.76
C LEU A 44 -22.64 24.31 4.12
N ILE A 45 -21.74 24.37 3.14
CA ILE A 45 -21.47 25.60 2.36
C ILE A 45 -22.70 25.98 1.55
N ALA A 46 -23.32 25.04 0.84
CA ALA A 46 -24.56 25.31 0.10
C ALA A 46 -25.70 25.81 1.00
N MET A 47 -25.80 25.29 2.24
CA MET A 47 -26.75 25.79 3.25
C MET A 47 -26.42 27.20 3.73
N GLN A 48 -25.14 27.59 3.74
CA GLN A 48 -24.74 28.97 4.04
C GLN A 48 -25.09 29.91 2.89
N ASP A 49 -24.82 29.52 1.64
CA ASP A 49 -25.05 30.36 0.47
C ASP A 49 -26.55 30.69 0.29
N ARG A 50 -27.44 29.70 0.49
CA ARG A 50 -28.90 29.90 0.42
C ARG A 50 -29.45 30.96 1.37
N ARG A 51 -28.71 31.34 2.43
CA ARG A 51 -29.11 32.44 3.32
C ARG A 51 -29.04 33.80 2.63
N TYR A 52 -28.16 33.94 1.63
CA TYR A 52 -27.98 35.17 0.87
C TYR A 52 -28.94 35.27 -0.32
N ASP A 53 -29.61 34.16 -0.68
CA ASP A 53 -30.56 34.09 -1.80
C ASP A 53 -31.98 34.63 -1.45
N GLY A 54 -32.17 35.17 -0.25
CA GLY A 54 -33.44 35.81 0.17
C GLY A 54 -34.54 34.82 0.59
N ASP A 55 -34.28 33.51 0.55
CA ASP A 55 -35.18 32.49 1.04
C ASP A 55 -35.12 32.42 2.58
N ALA A 56 -36.26 32.21 3.24
CA ALA A 56 -36.40 32.22 4.70
C ALA A 56 -35.75 30.97 5.35
N PHE A 57 -34.43 30.83 5.25
CA PHE A 57 -33.69 29.68 5.75
C PHE A 57 -33.28 29.89 7.22
N SER A 58 -34.04 29.32 8.16
CA SER A 58 -33.90 29.54 9.60
C SER A 58 -32.91 28.59 10.30
N VAL A 59 -31.72 28.35 9.72
CA VAL A 59 -30.66 27.59 10.42
C VAL A 59 -29.81 28.55 11.24
N ASP A 60 -29.47 28.27 12.49
CA ASP A 60 -28.55 29.12 13.27
C ASP A 60 -27.16 29.20 12.58
N PRO A 61 -26.66 30.39 12.19
CA PRO A 61 -25.32 30.54 11.63
C PRO A 61 -24.21 29.98 12.54
N SER A 62 -24.38 30.13 13.85
CA SER A 62 -23.41 29.66 14.84
C SER A 62 -23.29 28.14 14.82
N LEU A 63 -24.38 27.44 14.53
CA LEU A 63 -24.41 25.98 14.41
C LEU A 63 -23.68 25.51 13.13
N LEU A 64 -23.89 26.19 12.00
CA LEU A 64 -23.16 25.87 10.76
C LEU A 64 -21.66 26.09 10.93
N ILE A 65 -21.25 27.23 11.51
CA ILE A 65 -19.83 27.53 11.75
C ILE A 65 -19.20 26.47 12.65
N LYS A 66 -19.87 26.10 13.74
CA LYS A 66 -19.38 25.02 14.64
C LYS A 66 -19.21 23.69 13.91
N ARG A 67 -20.16 23.35 13.03
CA ARG A 67 -20.14 22.07 12.30
C ARG A 67 -19.08 22.06 11.20
N LEU A 68 -18.90 23.17 10.48
CA LEU A 68 -17.78 23.36 9.54
C LEU A 68 -16.43 23.25 10.25
N GLY A 69 -16.29 23.86 11.44
CA GLY A 69 -15.09 23.72 12.26
C GLY A 69 -14.82 22.28 12.68
N ALA A 70 -15.84 21.54 13.12
CA ALA A 70 -15.71 20.12 13.47
C ALA A 70 -15.35 19.25 12.26
N ASN A 71 -15.97 19.51 11.11
CA ASN A 71 -15.67 18.82 9.84
C ASN A 71 -14.22 19.08 9.38
N ALA A 72 -13.73 20.33 9.50
CA ALA A 72 -12.35 20.68 9.18
C ALA A 72 -11.35 19.94 10.07
N LEU A 73 -11.58 19.89 11.38
CA LEU A 73 -10.73 19.15 12.32
C LEU A 73 -10.73 17.64 12.02
N ALA A 74 -11.89 17.06 11.72
CA ALA A 74 -12.00 15.65 11.33
C ALA A 74 -11.28 15.36 10.02
N THR A 75 -11.35 16.29 9.05
CA THR A 75 -10.66 16.19 7.77
C THR A 75 -9.14 16.18 7.97
N GLU A 76 -8.60 17.08 8.79
CA GLU A 76 -7.16 17.14 9.08
C GLU A 76 -6.67 15.82 9.70
N GLN A 77 -7.42 15.26 10.66
CA GLN A 77 -7.09 13.97 11.28
C GLN A 77 -7.08 12.83 10.26
N ILE A 78 -8.06 12.79 9.36
CA ILE A 78 -8.13 11.80 8.29
C ILE A 78 -6.97 11.96 7.30
N GLU A 79 -6.58 13.19 6.98
CA GLU A 79 -5.44 13.44 6.08
C GLU A 79 -4.12 12.95 6.69
N GLN A 80 -3.89 13.21 7.98
CA GLN A 80 -2.73 12.67 8.71
C GLN A 80 -2.75 11.13 8.73
N GLN A 81 -3.92 10.52 8.92
CA GLN A 81 -4.07 9.07 8.87
C GLN A 81 -3.75 8.52 7.47
N LEU A 82 -4.29 9.13 6.41
CA LEU A 82 -4.01 8.74 5.03
C LEU A 82 -2.52 8.83 4.70
N GLU A 83 -1.83 9.87 5.15
CA GLU A 83 -0.39 10.02 4.94
C GLU A 83 0.39 8.91 5.66
N SER A 84 0.02 8.58 6.90
CA SER A 84 0.61 7.46 7.66
C SER A 84 0.42 6.13 6.94
N GLU A 85 -0.81 5.84 6.51
CA GLU A 85 -1.16 4.61 5.79
C GLU A 85 -0.44 4.50 4.44
N ARG A 86 -0.33 5.60 3.68
CA ARG A 86 0.43 5.66 2.41
C ARG A 86 1.91 5.38 2.62
N ARG A 87 2.53 5.98 3.65
CA ARG A 87 3.93 5.70 4.01
C ARG A 87 4.12 4.25 4.42
N GLY A 88 3.18 3.69 5.17
CA GLY A 88 3.17 2.27 5.54
C GLY A 88 3.12 1.36 4.30
N LEU A 89 2.22 1.64 3.36
CA LEU A 89 2.07 0.87 2.14
C LEU A 89 3.36 0.89 1.29
N LEU A 90 3.92 2.08 1.06
CA LEU A 90 5.17 2.25 0.31
C LEU A 90 6.32 1.45 0.93
N LYS A 91 6.40 1.39 2.26
CA LYS A 91 7.42 0.62 2.97
C LYS A 91 7.26 -0.89 2.73
N GLU A 92 6.03 -1.40 2.78
CA GLU A 92 5.78 -2.83 2.53
C GLU A 92 5.98 -3.20 1.06
N GLN A 93 5.61 -2.34 0.12
CA GLN A 93 5.88 -2.54 -1.31
C GLN A 93 7.39 -2.63 -1.59
N ARG A 94 8.18 -1.69 -1.09
CA ARG A 94 9.66 -1.75 -1.20
C ARG A 94 10.25 -3.00 -0.56
N ARG A 95 9.65 -3.48 0.54
CA ARG A 95 10.08 -4.70 1.21
C ARG A 95 9.80 -5.93 0.35
N VAL A 96 8.66 -5.96 -0.34
CA VAL A 96 8.32 -7.03 -1.30
C VAL A 96 9.33 -7.05 -2.45
N GLU A 97 9.60 -5.90 -3.06
CA GLU A 97 10.59 -5.76 -4.15
C GLU A 97 11.94 -6.35 -3.74
N LEU A 98 12.48 -5.93 -2.58
CA LEU A 98 13.76 -6.42 -2.09
C LEU A 98 13.78 -7.94 -1.81
N LEU A 99 12.65 -8.50 -1.36
CA LEU A 99 12.54 -9.94 -1.14
C LEU A 99 12.45 -10.71 -2.48
N GLU A 100 11.82 -10.12 -3.49
CA GLU A 100 11.73 -10.67 -4.84
C GLU A 100 13.10 -10.67 -5.53
N ASP A 101 13.85 -9.56 -5.47
CA ASP A 101 15.24 -9.46 -5.97
C ASP A 101 16.14 -10.51 -5.33
N ARG A 102 16.00 -10.71 -4.01
CA ARG A 102 16.77 -11.71 -3.27
C ARG A 102 16.37 -13.13 -3.68
N LEU A 103 15.09 -13.38 -3.94
CA LEU A 103 14.63 -14.67 -4.43
C LEU A 103 15.17 -14.96 -5.83
N GLU A 104 15.22 -13.96 -6.70
CA GLU A 104 15.81 -14.05 -8.03
C GLU A 104 17.30 -14.37 -7.95
N THR A 105 18.06 -13.66 -7.11
CA THR A 105 19.48 -13.94 -6.90
C THR A 105 19.73 -15.40 -6.48
N VAL A 106 18.93 -15.92 -5.54
CA VAL A 106 19.04 -17.31 -5.08
C VAL A 106 18.72 -18.32 -6.20
N ARG A 107 17.79 -18.00 -7.10
CA ARG A 107 17.46 -18.84 -8.27
C ARG A 107 18.60 -18.84 -9.29
N ASN A 108 19.10 -17.67 -9.65
CA ASN A 108 20.18 -17.51 -10.61
C ASN A 108 21.45 -18.22 -10.13
N ASP A 109 21.75 -18.14 -8.82
CA ASP A 109 22.87 -18.88 -8.23
C ASP A 109 22.68 -20.40 -8.27
N ALA A 110 21.45 -20.88 -8.12
CA ALA A 110 21.16 -22.32 -8.22
C ALA A 110 21.33 -22.80 -9.67
N GLU A 111 20.80 -22.07 -10.65
CA GLU A 111 20.94 -22.37 -12.08
C GLU A 111 22.40 -22.35 -12.53
N ARG A 112 23.18 -21.35 -12.10
CA ARG A 112 24.62 -21.28 -12.40
C ARG A 112 25.38 -22.49 -11.87
N ARG A 113 25.09 -22.95 -10.65
CA ARG A 113 25.72 -24.14 -10.08
C ARG A 113 25.34 -25.41 -10.83
N GLU A 114 24.08 -25.52 -11.27
CA GLU A 114 23.61 -26.65 -12.06
C GLU A 114 24.31 -26.69 -13.44
N LEU A 115 24.39 -25.55 -14.13
CA LEU A 115 25.11 -25.43 -15.39
C LEU A 115 26.61 -25.76 -15.26
N ALA A 116 27.27 -25.27 -14.20
CA ALA A 116 28.66 -25.60 -13.92
C ALA A 116 28.86 -27.10 -13.71
N SER A 117 27.97 -27.74 -12.95
CA SER A 117 28.00 -29.20 -12.72
C SER A 117 27.85 -30.00 -14.02
N LEU A 118 26.97 -29.57 -14.93
CA LEU A 118 26.79 -30.22 -16.23
C LEU A 118 28.03 -30.08 -17.13
N ILE A 119 28.67 -28.91 -17.10
CA ILE A 119 29.92 -28.66 -17.85
C ILE A 119 31.05 -29.54 -17.29
N GLU A 120 31.21 -29.59 -15.97
CA GLU A 120 32.20 -30.46 -15.32
C GLU A 120 32.00 -31.92 -15.71
N GLU A 121 30.75 -32.41 -15.65
CA GLU A 121 30.42 -33.78 -16.04
C GLU A 121 30.76 -34.05 -17.52
N PHE A 122 30.42 -33.12 -18.42
CA PHE A 122 30.73 -33.25 -19.84
C PHE A 122 32.24 -33.29 -20.10
N VAL A 123 33.00 -32.41 -19.44
CA VAL A 123 34.47 -32.39 -19.55
C VAL A 123 35.06 -33.70 -19.03
N SER A 124 34.66 -34.16 -17.85
CA SER A 124 35.15 -35.42 -17.27
C SER A 124 34.86 -36.63 -18.16
N ARG A 125 33.67 -36.71 -18.77
CA ARG A 125 33.33 -37.78 -19.72
C ARG A 125 34.18 -37.74 -20.99
N LYS A 126 34.51 -36.53 -21.48
CA LYS A 126 35.34 -36.37 -22.68
C LYS A 126 36.81 -36.72 -22.42
N THR A 127 37.34 -36.39 -21.24
CA THR A 127 38.74 -36.66 -20.89
C THR A 127 39.00 -38.10 -20.44
N THR A 128 37.98 -38.85 -20.03
CA THR A 128 38.11 -40.27 -19.67
C THR A 128 37.89 -41.23 -20.86
N ALA A 129 37.40 -40.72 -21.99
CA ALA A 129 37.20 -41.48 -23.24
C ALA A 129 38.33 -41.30 -24.26
N SER A 130 39.41 -40.58 -23.91
CA SER A 130 40.69 -40.50 -24.64
C SER A 130 41.78 -41.19 -23.85
#